data_AF-A0A0S9KN16-F1
#
_entry.id   AF-A0A0S9KN16-F1
#
_cell.length_a   1.000
_cell.length_b   1.000
_cell.length_c   1.000
_cell.angle_alpha   90.00
_cell.angle_beta   90.00
_cell.angle_gamma   90.00
#
_symmetry.space_group_name_H-M   'P 1'
#
loop_
_entity.id
_entity.type
_entity.pdbx_description
1 polymer ?
#
loop_
_entity_poly.entity_id
_entity_poly.type
_entity_poly.pdbx_seq_one_letter_code
_entity_poly.pdbx_strand_id
1 'polypeptide(L)'
;MKSGRRSRNTIVTVVAAVLTGALVLAVWIVVMNTRPDTPTTLAGVKAEVMAVVDEIHGMVPAASVVDVVEEVETAACVRSGAQKMRIRHEITVDPELDRRQWMLDLEETFRGREGWASDFEQLNQQADAQVRLVTPQTIIVSVVATADTGVPHVTILSTTRCTEPG
;
A
#
# COMPACT_ATOMS: atom_id res chain seq x y z
N MET A 1 2.65 -67.18 14.60
CA MET A 1 3.40 -65.92 14.80
C MET A 1 3.78 -65.31 13.44
N LYS A 2 2.98 -64.40 12.89
CA LYS A 2 3.35 -63.65 11.65
C LYS A 2 2.55 -62.34 11.56
N SER A 3 2.70 -61.48 12.57
CA SER A 3 2.09 -60.15 12.59
C SER A 3 3.11 -59.09 13.03
N GLY A 4 4.14 -58.87 12.20
CA GLY A 4 5.20 -57.89 12.52
C GLY A 4 5.75 -57.11 11.33
N ARG A 5 5.42 -57.49 10.08
CA ARG A 5 6.01 -56.87 8.88
C ARG A 5 5.15 -55.76 8.26
N ARG A 6 3.82 -55.84 8.43
CA ARG A 6 2.87 -54.86 7.85
C ARG A 6 2.86 -53.52 8.61
N SER A 7 3.02 -53.59 9.94
CA SER A 7 3.06 -52.40 10.82
C SER A 7 4.29 -51.52 10.59
N ARG A 8 5.49 -52.08 10.37
CA ARG A 8 6.71 -51.28 10.15
C ARG A 8 6.64 -50.47 8.86
N ASN A 9 6.11 -51.00 7.77
CA ASN A 9 6.00 -50.26 6.52
C ASN A 9 5.00 -49.09 6.64
N THR A 10 3.86 -49.28 7.30
CA THR A 10 2.90 -48.20 7.55
C THR A 10 3.51 -47.10 8.42
N ILE A 11 4.25 -47.47 9.48
CA ILE A 11 4.95 -46.51 10.35
C ILE A 11 6.01 -45.72 9.57
N VAL A 12 6.82 -46.38 8.73
CA VAL A 12 7.84 -45.71 7.91
C VAL A 12 7.21 -44.72 6.92
N THR A 13 6.07 -45.08 6.32
CA THR A 13 5.37 -44.22 5.36
C THR A 13 4.75 -42.99 6.05
N VAL A 14 4.17 -43.17 7.24
CA VAL A 14 3.61 -42.06 8.04
C VAL A 14 4.71 -41.12 8.52
N VAL A 15 5.84 -41.65 9.01
CA VAL A 15 6.98 -40.84 9.45
C VAL A 15 7.58 -40.04 8.28
N ALA A 16 7.72 -40.67 7.11
CA ALA A 16 8.20 -39.97 5.92
C ALA A 16 7.24 -38.85 5.49
N ALA A 17 5.92 -39.09 5.48
CA ALA A 17 4.94 -38.07 5.13
C ALA A 17 4.94 -36.88 6.11
N VAL A 18 5.07 -37.14 7.41
CA VAL A 18 5.15 -36.09 8.44
C VAL A 18 6.44 -35.28 8.29
N LEU A 19 7.58 -35.93 8.03
CA LEU A 19 8.85 -35.23 7.81
C LEU A 19 8.84 -34.39 6.54
N THR A 20 8.26 -34.89 5.45
CA THR A 20 8.10 -34.11 4.21
C THR A 20 7.17 -32.92 4.43
N GLY A 21 6.06 -33.10 5.14
CA GLY A 21 5.15 -32.00 5.49
C GLY A 21 5.84 -30.92 6.32
N ALA A 22 6.63 -31.32 7.32
CA ALA A 22 7.41 -30.41 8.14
C ALA A 22 8.49 -29.66 7.34
N LEU A 23 9.15 -30.33 6.39
CA LEU A 23 10.13 -29.72 5.48
C LEU A 23 9.47 -28.68 4.56
N VAL A 24 8.30 -28.99 3.99
CA VAL A 24 7.57 -28.04 3.16
C VAL A 24 7.17 -26.81 3.99
N LEU A 25 6.66 -27.00 5.20
CA LEU A 25 6.31 -25.89 6.10
C LEU A 25 7.54 -25.05 6.48
N ALA A 26 8.67 -25.70 6.80
CA ALA A 26 9.92 -25.00 7.10
C ALA A 26 10.42 -24.19 5.90
N VAL A 27 10.36 -24.75 4.68
CA VAL A 27 10.70 -24.04 3.45
C VAL A 27 9.75 -22.86 3.21
N TRP A 28 8.44 -23.02 3.44
CA TRP A 28 7.48 -21.91 3.33
C TRP A 28 7.77 -20.79 4.34
N ILE A 29 8.06 -21.12 5.60
CA ILE A 29 8.43 -20.15 6.63
C ILE A 29 9.72 -19.41 6.25
N VAL A 30 10.72 -20.14 5.76
CA VAL A 30 11.98 -19.55 5.27
C VAL A 30 11.72 -18.66 4.05
N VAL A 31 10.92 -19.08 3.08
CA VAL A 31 10.57 -18.27 1.90
C VAL A 31 9.81 -17.00 2.30
N MET A 32 8.91 -17.07 3.28
CA MET A 32 8.24 -15.88 3.81
C MET A 32 9.21 -14.94 4.54
N ASN A 33 10.19 -15.48 5.29
CA ASN A 33 11.19 -14.67 6.01
C ASN A 33 12.39 -14.19 5.16
N THR A 34 12.60 -14.75 3.97
CA THR A 34 13.77 -14.45 3.12
C THR A 34 13.45 -13.59 1.90
N ARG A 35 12.16 -13.36 1.59
CA ARG A 35 11.82 -12.33 0.61
C ARG A 35 12.14 -10.99 1.26
N PRO A 36 12.93 -10.10 0.61
CA PRO A 36 12.97 -8.72 1.08
C PRO A 36 11.52 -8.23 1.13
N ASP A 37 11.11 -7.69 2.27
CA ASP A 37 9.73 -7.20 2.53
C ASP A 37 9.26 -6.13 1.54
N THR A 38 10.15 -5.67 0.65
CA THR A 38 9.89 -4.68 -0.38
C THR A 38 9.81 -5.34 -1.77
N PRO A 39 8.66 -5.28 -2.46
CA PRO A 39 8.55 -5.77 -3.83
C PRO A 39 9.55 -5.07 -4.76
N THR A 40 10.23 -5.83 -5.62
CA THR A 40 11.24 -5.31 -6.55
C THR A 40 10.70 -5.09 -7.96
N THR A 41 9.51 -5.59 -8.27
CA THR A 41 8.84 -5.43 -9.57
C THR A 41 7.96 -4.18 -9.58
N LEU A 42 7.83 -3.53 -10.74
CA LEU A 42 7.00 -2.32 -10.88
C LEU A 42 5.56 -2.54 -10.42
N ALA A 43 4.97 -3.69 -10.75
CA ALA A 43 3.61 -4.05 -10.34
C ALA A 43 3.49 -4.25 -8.82
N GLY A 44 4.50 -4.84 -8.17
CA GLY A 44 4.50 -5.02 -6.72
C GLY A 44 4.65 -3.69 -5.98
N VAL A 45 5.49 -2.79 -6.48
CA VAL A 45 5.59 -1.43 -5.92
C VAL A 45 4.30 -0.64 -6.15
N LYS A 46 3.67 -0.78 -7.32
CA LYS A 46 2.34 -0.20 -7.56
C LYS A 46 1.34 -0.68 -6.51
N ALA A 47 1.27 -1.98 -6.25
CA ALA A 47 0.34 -2.54 -5.27
C ALA A 47 0.59 -2.00 -3.84
N GLU A 48 1.87 -1.83 -3.46
CA GLU A 48 2.24 -1.24 -2.17
C GLU A 48 1.78 0.21 -2.04
N VAL A 49 1.94 1.01 -3.10
CA VAL A 49 1.45 2.39 -3.12
C VAL A 49 -0.08 2.43 -3.12
N MET A 50 -0.73 1.60 -3.94
CA MET A 50 -2.19 1.54 -4.03
C MET A 50 -2.83 1.11 -2.71
N ALA A 51 -2.20 0.23 -1.94
CA ALA A 51 -2.71 -0.13 -0.61
C ALA A 51 -2.83 1.09 0.33
N VAL A 52 -1.87 2.03 0.25
CA VAL A 52 -1.93 3.28 1.02
C VAL A 52 -2.98 4.23 0.44
N VAL A 53 -3.07 4.34 -0.90
CA VAL A 53 -4.09 5.17 -1.56
C VAL A 53 -5.50 4.68 -1.21
N ASP A 54 -5.74 3.38 -1.26
CA ASP A 54 -7.02 2.74 -0.92
C ASP A 54 -7.36 2.95 0.55
N GLU A 55 -6.36 2.90 1.44
CA GLU A 55 -6.55 3.19 2.86
C GLU A 55 -6.98 4.64 3.08
N ILE A 56 -6.31 5.62 2.45
CA ILE A 56 -6.66 7.04 2.54
C ILE A 56 -8.05 7.29 1.95
N HIS A 57 -8.37 6.68 0.80
CA HIS A 57 -9.71 6.74 0.22
C HIS A 57 -10.76 6.16 1.19
N GLY A 58 -10.47 5.04 1.84
CA GLY A 58 -11.35 4.43 2.84
C GLY A 58 -11.64 5.33 4.06
N MET A 59 -10.82 6.36 4.31
CA MET A 59 -11.07 7.37 5.34
C MET A 59 -12.01 8.49 4.88
N VAL A 60 -12.26 8.64 3.58
CA VAL A 60 -13.26 9.59 3.07
C VAL A 60 -14.65 9.03 3.37
N PRO A 61 -15.56 9.80 4.01
CA PRO A 61 -16.91 9.35 4.23
C PRO A 61 -17.59 8.96 2.91
N ALA A 62 -18.02 7.71 2.78
CA ALA A 62 -18.58 7.19 1.52
C ALA A 62 -19.79 7.99 1.02
N ALA A 63 -20.59 8.57 1.93
CA ALA A 63 -21.73 9.43 1.59
C ALA A 63 -21.31 10.78 0.99
N SER A 64 -20.07 11.21 1.19
CA SER A 64 -19.52 12.46 0.67
C SER A 64 -18.76 12.25 -0.65
N VAL A 65 -18.58 11.03 -1.14
CA VAL A 65 -17.90 10.76 -2.42
C VAL A 65 -18.89 10.92 -3.56
N VAL A 66 -18.57 11.82 -4.49
CA VAL A 66 -19.39 12.11 -5.68
C VAL A 66 -18.87 11.39 -6.91
N ASP A 67 -17.56 11.43 -7.12
CA ASP A 67 -16.89 10.80 -8.27
C ASP A 67 -15.44 10.47 -7.92
N VAL A 68 -14.85 9.53 -8.64
CA VAL A 68 -13.47 9.09 -8.44
C VAL A 68 -12.79 8.90 -9.79
N VAL A 69 -11.62 9.51 -9.95
CA VAL A 69 -10.77 9.41 -11.13
C VAL A 69 -9.39 8.89 -10.72
N GLU A 70 -8.96 7.78 -11.31
CA GLU A 70 -7.61 7.23 -11.14
C GLU A 70 -6.82 7.39 -12.44
N GLU A 71 -5.65 8.02 -12.35
CA GLU A 71 -4.68 8.12 -13.43
C GLU A 71 -3.35 7.48 -13.01
N VAL A 72 -2.84 6.60 -13.87
CA VAL A 72 -1.54 5.96 -13.67
C VAL A 72 -0.67 6.16 -14.91
N GLU A 73 0.42 6.89 -14.75
CA GLU A 73 1.38 7.17 -15.81
C GLU A 73 2.69 6.43 -15.54
N THR A 74 3.19 5.67 -16.50
CA THR A 74 4.54 5.09 -16.42
C THR A 74 5.56 6.07 -16.97
N ALA A 75 6.60 6.35 -16.19
CA ALA A 75 7.68 7.25 -16.53
C ALA A 75 9.05 6.57 -16.41
N ALA A 76 9.99 6.96 -17.26
CA ALA A 76 11.37 6.51 -17.15
C ALA A 76 12.05 7.12 -15.92
N CYS A 77 12.90 6.33 -15.28
CA CYS A 77 13.85 6.83 -14.30
C CYS A 77 15.10 7.37 -15.01
N VAL A 78 15.81 8.30 -14.34
CA VAL A 78 17.03 8.92 -14.89
C VAL A 78 18.12 7.88 -15.20
N ARG A 79 18.12 6.74 -14.48
CA ARG A 79 19.01 5.61 -14.73
C ARG A 79 18.45 4.73 -15.85
N SER A 80 19.27 4.45 -16.86
CA SER A 80 18.85 3.80 -18.11
C SER A 80 18.15 2.46 -17.87
N GLY A 81 16.89 2.36 -18.30
CA GLY A 81 16.08 1.14 -18.31
C GLY A 81 15.07 1.02 -17.17
N ALA A 82 15.31 1.65 -16.01
CA ALA A 82 14.39 1.59 -14.88
C ALA A 82 13.12 2.44 -15.13
N GLN A 83 12.00 1.97 -14.58
CA GLN A 83 10.69 2.61 -14.71
C GLN A 83 10.12 2.95 -13.33
N LYS A 84 9.24 3.93 -13.30
CA LYS A 84 8.39 4.28 -12.15
C LYS A 84 6.99 4.60 -12.63
N MET A 85 6.02 4.56 -11.73
CA MET A 85 4.66 5.00 -11.98
C MET A 85 4.35 6.24 -11.14
N ARG A 86 3.70 7.22 -11.76
CA ARG A 86 2.99 8.29 -11.07
C ARG A 86 1.55 7.88 -10.93
N ILE A 87 1.02 7.99 -9.73
CA ILE A 87 -0.36 7.65 -9.41
C ILE A 87 -1.02 8.94 -8.93
N ARG A 88 -2.12 9.30 -9.58
CA ARG A 88 -3.02 10.36 -9.18
C ARG A 88 -4.39 9.75 -8.95
N HIS A 89 -4.89 9.87 -7.75
CA HIS A 89 -6.23 9.43 -7.37
C HIS A 89 -7.01 10.65 -6.90
N GLU A 90 -7.97 11.08 -7.70
CA GLU A 90 -8.78 12.26 -7.45
C GLU A 90 -10.18 11.85 -7.03
N ILE A 91 -10.64 12.37 -5.90
CA ILE A 91 -11.94 12.08 -5.32
C ILE A 91 -12.70 13.39 -5.30
N THR A 92 -13.75 13.49 -6.12
CA THR A 92 -14.70 14.60 -6.02
C THR A 92 -15.55 14.37 -4.78
N VAL A 93 -15.64 15.39 -3.92
CA VAL A 93 -16.33 15.29 -2.64
C VAL A 93 -17.47 16.30 -2.54
N ASP A 94 -18.45 15.97 -1.70
CA ASP A 94 -19.55 16.86 -1.36
C ASP A 94 -19.02 18.18 -0.76
N PRO A 95 -19.56 19.35 -1.15
CA PRO A 95 -19.17 20.63 -0.59
C PRO A 95 -19.37 20.78 0.91
N GLU A 96 -20.27 20.01 1.53
CA GLU A 96 -20.52 19.99 2.97
C GLU A 96 -19.43 19.23 3.75
N LEU A 97 -18.57 18.45 3.08
CA LEU A 97 -17.45 17.80 3.74
C LEU A 97 -16.47 18.86 4.28
N ASP A 98 -16.25 18.85 5.60
CA ASP A 98 -15.17 19.63 6.22
C ASP A 98 -13.81 19.01 5.85
N ARG A 99 -13.31 19.40 4.67
CA ARG A 99 -12.03 18.93 4.11
C ARG A 99 -10.87 19.22 5.05
N ARG A 100 -10.90 20.32 5.78
CA ARG A 100 -9.82 20.69 6.69
C ARG A 100 -9.79 19.76 7.89
N GLN A 101 -10.96 19.54 8.52
CA GLN A 101 -11.05 18.61 9.63
C GLN A 101 -10.68 17.19 9.20
N TRP A 102 -11.18 16.74 8.05
CA TRP A 102 -10.81 15.45 7.48
C TRP A 102 -9.29 15.31 7.26
N MET A 103 -8.61 16.36 6.76
CA MET A 103 -7.15 16.35 6.60
C MET A 103 -6.38 16.31 7.93
N LEU A 104 -6.91 16.94 8.98
CA LEU A 104 -6.34 16.86 10.33
C LEU A 104 -6.50 15.44 10.91
N ASP A 105 -7.68 14.83 10.74
CA ASP A 105 -7.95 13.46 11.18
C ASP A 105 -7.05 12.45 10.43
N LEU A 106 -6.83 12.69 9.13
CA LEU A 106 -5.88 11.96 8.30
C LEU A 106 -4.45 12.06 8.85
N GLU A 107 -3.96 13.28 9.08
CA GLU A 107 -2.63 13.52 9.63
C GLU A 107 -2.45 12.82 10.99
N GLU A 108 -3.41 12.98 11.90
CA GLU A 108 -3.35 12.37 13.23
C GLU A 108 -3.30 10.84 13.17
N THR A 109 -4.12 10.23 12.29
CA THR A 109 -4.19 8.78 12.09
C THR A 109 -2.84 8.20 11.67
N PHE A 110 -2.11 8.87 10.78
CA PHE A 110 -0.82 8.38 10.28
C PHE A 110 0.35 8.80 11.17
N ARG A 111 0.31 9.99 11.80
CA ARG A 111 1.31 10.44 12.77
C ARG A 111 1.44 9.50 13.96
N GLY A 112 0.33 8.90 14.39
CA GLY A 112 0.30 7.95 15.50
C GLY A 112 0.88 6.58 15.20
N ARG A 113 1.22 6.28 13.94
CA ARG A 113 1.71 4.96 13.51
C ARG A 113 3.23 4.88 13.56
N GLU A 114 3.74 3.74 14.04
CA GLU A 114 5.18 3.51 14.10
C GLU A 114 5.83 3.57 12.71
N GLY A 115 6.90 4.36 12.58
CA GLY A 115 7.69 4.49 11.35
C GLY A 115 7.09 5.39 10.27
N TRP A 116 5.92 5.98 10.52
CA TRP A 116 5.34 6.98 9.62
C TRP A 116 5.78 8.38 10.00
N ALA A 117 5.96 9.24 8.98
CA ALA A 117 6.07 10.67 9.17
C ALA A 117 4.94 11.38 8.42
N SER A 118 4.39 12.43 9.03
CA SER A 118 3.36 13.27 8.45
C SER A 118 3.74 14.73 8.60
N ASP A 119 3.33 15.54 7.62
CA ASP A 119 3.48 16.98 7.64
C ASP A 119 2.20 17.61 7.11
N PHE A 120 1.56 18.46 7.91
CA PHE A 120 0.33 19.16 7.56
C PHE A 120 0.65 20.61 7.23
N GLU A 121 0.13 21.08 6.11
CA GLU A 121 0.22 22.46 5.67
C GLU A 121 -1.18 22.99 5.35
N GLN A 122 -1.55 24.10 5.98
CA GLN A 122 -2.75 24.84 5.59
C GLN A 122 -2.41 25.72 4.38
N LEU A 123 -3.23 25.66 3.35
CA LEU A 123 -3.03 26.43 2.13
C LEU A 123 -3.71 27.82 2.22
N ASN A 124 -3.57 28.61 1.16
CA ASN A 124 -4.01 30.01 1.12
C ASN A 124 -5.50 30.23 1.43
N GLN A 125 -6.37 29.25 1.18
CA GLN A 125 -7.78 29.33 1.54
C GLN A 125 -8.06 28.56 2.83
N GLN A 126 -9.01 29.05 3.64
CA GLN A 126 -9.25 28.55 4.98
C GLN A 126 -9.63 27.05 5.03
N ALA A 127 -10.21 26.52 3.95
CA ALA A 127 -10.62 25.12 3.81
C ALA A 127 -9.65 24.25 2.98
N ASP A 128 -8.62 24.86 2.37
CA ASP A 128 -7.65 24.14 1.54
C ASP A 128 -6.47 23.67 2.42
N ALA A 129 -6.07 22.42 2.24
CA ALA A 129 -5.01 21.82 3.05
C ALA A 129 -4.23 20.77 2.26
N GLN A 130 -2.99 20.57 2.68
CA GLN A 130 -2.11 19.54 2.18
C GLN A 130 -1.57 18.72 3.36
N VAL A 131 -1.49 17.41 3.16
CA VAL A 131 -0.83 16.48 4.08
C VAL A 131 0.15 15.67 3.27
N ARG A 132 1.42 15.69 3.69
CA ARG A 132 2.46 14.83 3.15
C ARG A 132 2.71 13.69 4.12
N LEU A 133 2.50 12.46 3.66
CA LEU A 133 2.76 11.23 4.38
C LEU A 133 4.01 10.56 3.81
N VAL A 134 4.85 10.03 4.69
CA VAL A 134 6.02 9.22 4.36
C VAL A 134 5.90 7.90 5.10
N THR A 135 5.84 6.80 4.35
CA THR A 135 5.73 5.44 4.89
C THR A 135 7.08 4.96 5.45
N PRO A 136 7.10 3.90 6.29
CA PRO A 136 8.35 3.28 6.74
C PRO A 136 9.25 2.81 5.58
N GLN A 137 8.65 2.47 4.43
CA GLN A 137 9.34 2.07 3.19
C GLN A 137 9.73 3.27 2.33
N THR A 138 9.69 4.50 2.87
CA THR A 138 10.04 5.76 2.21
C THR A 138 9.18 6.12 0.99
N ILE A 139 7.97 5.55 0.89
CA ILE A 139 6.99 5.97 -0.11
C ILE A 139 6.43 7.32 0.35
N ILE A 140 6.40 8.29 -0.56
CA ILE A 140 5.82 9.60 -0.31
C ILE A 140 4.43 9.65 -0.92
N VAL A 141 3.44 10.01 -0.12
CA VAL A 141 2.06 10.24 -0.54
C VAL A 141 1.70 11.68 -0.17
N SER A 142 1.31 12.48 -1.15
CA SER A 142 0.85 13.84 -0.94
C SER A 142 -0.66 13.86 -1.14
N VAL A 143 -1.40 14.25 -0.12
CA VAL A 143 -2.84 14.44 -0.17
C VAL A 143 -3.11 15.94 -0.18
N VAL A 144 -3.91 16.40 -1.13
CA VAL A 144 -4.26 17.82 -1.29
C VAL A 144 -5.78 17.90 -1.38
N ALA A 145 -6.39 18.68 -0.50
CA ALA A 145 -7.82 18.94 -0.51
C ALA A 145 -8.07 20.40 -0.91
N THR A 146 -8.74 20.62 -2.04
CA THR A 146 -8.92 21.94 -2.65
C THR A 146 -10.30 22.08 -3.29
N ALA A 147 -10.68 23.32 -3.62
CA ALA A 147 -11.86 23.64 -4.44
C ALA A 147 -11.54 24.73 -5.48
N ASP A 148 -10.31 24.74 -6.00
CA ASP A 148 -9.79 25.76 -6.93
C ASP A 148 -10.53 25.82 -8.27
N THR A 149 -11.09 24.69 -8.73
CA THR A 149 -11.95 24.58 -9.92
C THR A 149 -13.42 24.92 -9.65
N GLY A 150 -13.76 25.32 -8.41
CA GLY A 150 -15.14 25.51 -7.95
C GLY A 150 -15.84 24.21 -7.53
N VAL A 151 -15.22 23.05 -7.75
CA VAL A 151 -15.69 21.75 -7.30
C VAL A 151 -14.73 21.21 -6.23
N PRO A 152 -15.21 20.93 -5.00
CA PRO A 152 -14.40 20.35 -3.95
C PRO A 152 -13.89 18.96 -4.31
N HIS A 153 -12.59 18.75 -4.13
CA HIS A 153 -11.95 17.47 -4.41
C HIS A 153 -10.76 17.23 -3.48
N VAL A 154 -10.41 15.95 -3.36
CA VAL A 154 -9.24 15.45 -2.67
C VAL A 154 -8.37 14.73 -3.70
N THR A 155 -7.13 15.17 -3.85
CA THR A 155 -6.16 14.55 -4.75
C THR A 155 -5.09 13.84 -3.92
N ILE A 156 -4.93 12.53 -4.15
CA ILE A 156 -3.86 11.72 -3.60
C ILE A 156 -2.83 11.51 -4.70
N LEU A 157 -1.61 11.97 -4.46
CA LEU A 157 -0.49 11.91 -5.39
C LEU A 157 0.61 11.04 -4.80
N SER A 158 1.09 10.07 -5.57
CA SER A 158 2.27 9.30 -5.20
C SER A 158 3.10 8.93 -6.42
N THR A 159 4.36 8.61 -6.17
CA THR A 159 5.28 8.11 -7.19
C THR A 159 5.99 6.88 -6.66
N THR A 160 5.95 5.79 -7.41
CA THR A 160 6.65 4.56 -7.04
C THR A 160 8.16 4.77 -7.06
N ARG A 161 8.90 3.96 -6.28
CA ARG A 161 10.35 3.84 -6.45
C ARG A 161 10.69 3.33 -7.86
N CYS A 162 11.88 3.67 -8.33
CA CYS A 162 12.41 3.15 -9.58
C CYS A 162 12.67 1.65 -9.46
N THR A 163 12.12 0.88 -10.39
CA THR A 163 12.36 -0.57 -10.50
C THR A 163 12.98 -0.90 -11.84
N GLU A 164 13.86 -1.90 -11.86
CA GLU A 164 14.36 -2.45 -13.12
C GLU A 164 13.20 -3.10 -13.89
N PRO A 165 13.26 -3.11 -15.24
CA PRO A 165 12.29 -3.83 -16.05
C PRO A 165 12.45 -5.32 -15.74
N GLY A 166 11.37 -5.93 -15.23
CA GLY A 166 11.30 -7.36 -14.92
C GLY A 166 11.20 -8.24 -16.16
#